data_AF-D2XNK3-F1
#
_entry.id   AF-D2XNK3-F1
#
_cell.length_a   1.000
_cell.length_b   1.000
_cell.length_c   1.000
_cell.angle_alpha   90.00
_cell.angle_beta   90.00
_cell.angle_gamma   90.00
#
_symmetry.space_group_name_H-M   'P 1'
#
loop_
_entity.id
_entity.type
_entity.pdbx_description
1 polymer ?
#
loop_
_entity_poly.entity_id
_entity_poly.type
_entity_poly.pdbx_seq_one_letter_code
_entity_poly.pdbx_strand_id
1 'polypeptide(L)'
;LKLSIRSVQSDDTGYYRCTATGSNTQSVSLTARLFVNVGSFSASPNVGAPRSSFCEPYNGNVCAHLLGTQPIYVDIAVPQSMLESRLAMAFEMFSSGNSNWSDSCLEYAAPFVCYYVFPPCDTSVTIPTPRDICHDDCVRLEQYTCREEFLFLKSSGFDAGMLPDCLELPRLDGVSNCIELNVPGSPSSETGIQDACYTASGLSYRGTLNETISGFVCQPWHSNW
;
A
#
# COMPACT_ATOMS: atom_id res chain seq x y z
N LEU A 1 11.93 -40.11 -3.40
CA LEU A 1 11.89 -39.96 -1.92
C LEU A 1 10.67 -39.12 -1.56
N LYS A 2 9.78 -39.61 -0.69
CA LYS A 2 8.64 -38.85 -0.16
C LYS A 2 8.94 -38.58 1.31
N LEU A 3 9.12 -37.32 1.68
CA LEU A 3 9.39 -36.90 3.06
C LEU A 3 8.05 -36.52 3.70
N SER A 4 7.79 -36.97 4.93
CA SER A 4 6.60 -36.57 5.71
C SER A 4 7.03 -35.86 6.98
N ILE A 5 6.41 -34.73 7.29
CA ILE A 5 6.59 -34.03 8.55
C ILE A 5 5.90 -34.85 9.65
N ARG A 6 6.61 -35.18 10.73
CA ARG A 6 6.05 -35.84 11.93
C ARG A 6 5.80 -34.79 13.00
N SER A 7 4.75 -34.98 13.80
CA SER A 7 4.38 -34.08 14.92
C SER A 7 3.95 -32.67 14.51
N VAL A 8 3.16 -32.55 13.45
CA VAL A 8 2.43 -31.30 13.17
C VAL A 8 1.26 -31.22 14.15
N GLN A 9 1.26 -30.23 15.03
CA GLN A 9 0.05 -29.83 15.74
C GLN A 9 -0.94 -29.28 14.71
N SER A 10 -2.13 -29.87 14.62
CA SER A 10 -3.11 -29.64 13.56
C SER A 10 -3.82 -28.29 13.64
N ASP A 11 -3.35 -27.40 14.51
CA ASP A 11 -3.80 -26.04 14.79
C ASP A 11 -2.74 -24.99 14.40
N ASP A 12 -1.49 -25.38 14.13
CA ASP A 12 -0.40 -24.46 13.84
C ASP A 12 -0.29 -24.11 12.35
N THR A 13 -0.58 -22.85 12.03
CA THR A 13 -0.16 -22.23 10.76
C THR A 13 1.27 -21.70 10.92
N GLY A 14 2.18 -22.06 10.02
CA GLY A 14 3.58 -21.65 10.18
C GLY A 14 4.52 -22.06 9.06
N TYR A 15 5.79 -21.64 9.20
CA TYR A 15 6.89 -22.03 8.32
C TYR A 15 7.55 -23.30 8.83
N TYR A 16 7.53 -24.34 8.02
CA TYR A 16 8.13 -25.63 8.29
C TYR A 16 9.37 -25.81 7.43
N ARG A 17 10.53 -25.91 8.07
CA ARG A 17 11.81 -26.17 7.39
C ARG A 17 12.13 -27.66 7.44
N CYS A 18 12.20 -28.28 6.27
CA CYS A 18 12.73 -29.62 6.07
C CYS A 18 14.22 -29.54 5.77
N THR A 19 15.07 -30.11 6.62
CA THR A 19 16.53 -30.22 6.42
C THR A 19 16.90 -31.67 6.14
N ALA A 20 17.69 -31.90 5.09
CA ALA A 20 18.31 -33.19 4.80
C ALA A 20 19.83 -33.05 4.93
N THR A 21 20.45 -33.87 5.79
CA THR A 21 21.88 -33.91 6.05
C THR A 21 22.51 -35.18 5.45
N GLY A 22 23.58 -35.01 4.67
CA GLY A 22 24.42 -36.09 4.16
C GLY A 22 25.54 -36.45 5.13
N SER A 23 26.20 -37.58 4.88
CA SER A 23 27.28 -38.16 5.71
C SER A 23 28.51 -37.25 5.88
N ASN A 24 28.72 -36.29 4.97
CA ASN A 24 29.88 -35.40 4.95
C ASN A 24 29.53 -33.97 5.40
N THR A 25 28.65 -33.78 6.37
CA THR A 25 28.20 -32.46 6.90
C THR A 25 27.49 -31.53 5.90
N GLN A 26 27.28 -31.97 4.66
CA GLN A 26 26.47 -31.23 3.69
C GLN A 26 25.00 -31.30 4.08
N SER A 27 24.31 -30.16 4.11
CA SER A 27 22.88 -30.11 4.35
C SER A 27 22.18 -29.32 3.25
N VAL A 28 21.01 -29.80 2.84
CA VAL A 28 20.08 -29.08 1.95
C VAL A 28 18.80 -28.85 2.72
N SER A 29 18.17 -27.70 2.53
CA SER A 29 16.92 -27.39 3.25
C SER A 29 15.87 -26.80 2.32
N LEU A 30 14.61 -27.14 2.59
CA LEU A 30 13.43 -26.63 1.91
C LEU A 30 12.48 -26.11 2.99
N THR A 31 12.04 -24.86 2.87
CA THR A 31 11.04 -24.29 3.78
C THR A 31 9.71 -24.25 3.06
N ALA A 32 8.67 -24.83 3.66
CA ALA A 32 7.30 -24.80 3.17
C ALA A 32 6.42 -24.11 4.21
N ARG A 33 5.37 -23.42 3.77
CA ARG A 33 4.38 -22.84 4.68
C ARG A 33 3.18 -23.78 4.78
N LEU A 34 2.81 -24.16 6.00
CA LEU A 34 1.59 -24.92 6.26
C LEU A 34 0.53 -23.96 6.79
N PHE A 35 -0.71 -24.14 6.32
CA PHE A 35 -1.86 -23.42 6.83
C PHE A 35 -2.92 -24.41 7.29
N VAL A 36 -3.53 -24.13 8.43
CA VAL A 36 -4.68 -24.85 8.96
C VAL A 36 -5.88 -23.92 8.96
N ASN A 37 -6.90 -24.23 8.17
CA ASN A 37 -8.20 -23.57 8.27
C ASN A 37 -9.07 -24.31 9.29
N VAL A 38 -9.13 -23.81 10.53
CA VAL A 38 -10.12 -24.29 11.51
C VAL A 38 -11.43 -23.58 11.20
N GLY A 39 -12.15 -24.07 10.19
CA GLY A 39 -13.41 -23.47 9.76
C GLY A 39 -14.42 -23.45 10.91
N SER A 40 -14.75 -22.27 11.41
CA SER A 40 -15.99 -22.02 12.13
C SER A 40 -17.14 -22.27 11.15
N PHE A 41 -17.71 -23.48 11.17
CA PHE A 41 -18.92 -23.82 10.43
C PHE A 41 -20.09 -22.97 10.96
N SER A 42 -20.22 -21.74 10.48
CA SER A 42 -21.51 -21.06 10.44
C SER A 42 -22.12 -21.38 9.07
N ALA A 43 -23.06 -22.31 9.09
CA ALA A 43 -23.84 -22.69 7.92
C ALA A 43 -24.71 -21.50 7.49
N SER A 44 -24.22 -20.71 6.53
CA SER A 44 -25.06 -19.81 5.74
C SER A 44 -24.59 -19.82 4.28
N PRO A 45 -25.43 -20.19 3.29
CA PRO A 45 -24.95 -20.54 1.96
C PRO A 45 -24.68 -19.34 1.01
N ASN A 46 -24.53 -18.10 1.49
CA ASN A 46 -24.51 -16.93 0.60
C ASN A 46 -23.51 -15.81 0.96
N VAL A 47 -22.41 -16.15 1.62
CA VAL A 47 -21.27 -15.22 1.73
C VAL A 47 -20.06 -15.95 1.19
N GLY A 48 -19.42 -15.40 0.15
CA GLY A 48 -18.18 -15.94 -0.39
C GLY A 48 -17.22 -16.26 0.75
N ALA A 49 -16.64 -17.45 0.73
CA ALA A 49 -15.78 -17.94 1.81
C ALA A 49 -14.76 -16.85 2.21
N PRO A 50 -14.56 -16.56 3.52
CA PRO A 50 -13.57 -15.59 3.94
C PRO A 50 -12.22 -15.97 3.35
N ARG A 51 -11.64 -15.09 2.52
CA ARG A 51 -10.26 -15.25 2.07
C ARG A 51 -9.41 -15.22 3.33
N SER A 52 -8.77 -16.33 3.67
CA SER A 52 -7.97 -16.41 4.89
C SER A 52 -6.73 -15.53 4.73
N SER A 53 -6.55 -14.62 5.68
CA SER A 53 -5.44 -13.68 5.74
C SER A 53 -4.83 -13.66 7.14
N PHE A 54 -3.61 -13.16 7.27
CA PHE A 54 -2.89 -13.08 8.53
C PHE A 54 -1.89 -11.93 8.52
N CYS A 55 -1.40 -11.56 9.71
CA CYS A 55 -0.32 -10.60 9.87
C CYS A 55 1.01 -11.35 10.07
N GLU A 56 2.07 -10.92 9.40
CA GLU A 56 3.42 -11.46 9.63
C GLU A 56 4.52 -10.43 9.41
N PRO A 57 5.74 -10.65 9.93
CA PRO A 57 6.87 -9.79 9.62
C PRO A 57 7.18 -9.80 8.11
N TYR A 58 7.51 -8.63 7.59
CA TYR A 58 8.08 -8.52 6.25
C TYR A 58 9.52 -9.07 6.26
N ASN A 59 9.80 -10.03 5.36
CA ASN A 59 11.10 -10.71 5.26
C ASN A 59 11.83 -10.41 3.95
N GLY A 60 11.35 -9.45 3.17
CA GLY A 60 11.99 -9.00 1.94
C GLY A 60 13.09 -7.95 2.17
N ASN A 61 13.74 -7.55 1.09
CA ASN A 61 14.80 -6.54 1.10
C ASN A 61 14.39 -5.26 0.36
N VAL A 62 13.49 -5.34 -0.62
CA VAL A 62 13.12 -4.23 -1.51
C VAL A 62 12.46 -3.09 -0.72
N CYS A 63 11.52 -3.42 0.17
CA CYS A 63 10.76 -2.46 0.97
C CYS A 63 11.22 -2.38 2.43
N ALA A 64 12.36 -3.01 2.77
CA ALA A 64 12.80 -3.17 4.17
C ALA A 64 13.04 -1.83 4.88
N HIS A 65 13.54 -0.84 4.15
CA HIS A 65 13.80 0.51 4.67
C HIS A 65 12.52 1.33 4.90
N LEU A 66 11.40 0.91 4.33
CA LEU A 66 10.14 1.64 4.34
C LEU A 66 9.15 1.08 5.36
N LEU A 67 9.02 -0.24 5.43
CA LEU A 67 7.98 -0.92 6.24
C LEU A 67 8.33 -1.04 7.73
N GLY A 68 9.57 -0.77 8.11
CA GLY A 68 10.00 -0.77 9.52
C GLY A 68 9.79 -2.13 10.20
N THR A 69 9.27 -2.12 11.42
CA THR A 69 9.06 -3.33 12.26
C THR A 69 7.59 -3.77 12.36
N GLN A 70 6.67 -3.04 11.74
CA GLN A 70 5.25 -3.38 11.79
C GLN A 70 4.99 -4.64 10.96
N PRO A 71 4.13 -5.56 11.45
CA PRO A 71 3.74 -6.72 10.65
C PRO A 71 2.90 -6.26 9.46
N ILE A 72 3.05 -6.95 8.33
CA ILE A 72 2.30 -6.72 7.11
C ILE A 72 1.12 -7.69 7.02
N TYR A 73 0.07 -7.24 6.34
CA TYR A 73 -1.06 -8.07 5.96
C TYR A 73 -0.71 -8.92 4.74
N VAL A 74 -1.04 -10.21 4.79
CA VAL A 74 -0.78 -11.16 3.70
C VAL A 74 -2.01 -12.01 3.42
N ASP A 75 -2.41 -12.07 2.14
CA ASP A 75 -3.40 -13.02 1.63
C ASP A 75 -2.75 -14.39 1.47
N ILE A 76 -3.39 -15.45 1.96
CA ILE A 76 -2.87 -16.82 1.85
C ILE A 76 -2.55 -17.24 0.40
N ALA A 77 -3.32 -16.76 -0.56
CA ALA A 77 -3.21 -17.13 -1.96
C ALA A 77 -1.99 -16.48 -2.62
N VAL A 78 -1.44 -15.43 -2.00
CA VAL A 78 -0.41 -14.57 -2.57
C VAL A 78 0.71 -14.39 -1.54
N PRO A 79 1.72 -15.29 -1.51
CA PRO A 79 2.78 -15.22 -0.51
C PRO A 79 3.69 -14.01 -0.71
N GLN A 80 4.21 -13.45 0.40
CA GLN A 80 5.09 -12.28 0.37
C GLN A 80 6.29 -12.43 -0.59
N SER A 81 6.87 -13.63 -0.67
CA SER A 81 8.03 -13.89 -1.54
C SER A 81 7.73 -13.73 -3.03
N MET A 82 6.49 -13.99 -3.45
CA MET A 82 6.09 -13.82 -4.84
C MET A 82 5.97 -12.33 -5.18
N LEU A 83 5.33 -11.56 -4.30
CA LEU A 83 5.21 -10.11 -4.43
C LEU A 83 6.57 -9.43 -4.39
N GLU A 84 7.45 -9.87 -3.48
CA GLU A 84 8.82 -9.38 -3.34
C GLU A 84 9.63 -9.58 -4.62
N SER A 85 9.54 -10.77 -5.23
CA SER A 85 10.24 -11.07 -6.48
C SER A 85 9.77 -10.20 -7.64
N ARG A 86 8.45 -9.95 -7.71
CA ARG A 86 7.86 -9.08 -8.74
C ARG A 86 8.27 -7.61 -8.53
N LEU A 87 8.30 -7.15 -7.28
CA LEU A 87 8.77 -5.80 -6.96
C LEU A 87 10.24 -5.60 -7.30
N ALA A 88 11.10 -6.56 -6.99
CA ALA A 88 12.52 -6.48 -7.34
C ALA A 88 12.72 -6.26 -8.85
N MET A 89 11.98 -7.01 -9.68
CA MET A 89 12.01 -6.85 -11.14
C MET A 89 11.48 -5.47 -11.58
N ALA A 90 10.41 -4.98 -10.96
CA ALA A 90 9.85 -3.67 -11.30
C ALA A 90 10.82 -2.52 -10.98
N PHE A 91 11.39 -2.50 -9.78
CA PHE A 91 12.33 -1.46 -9.37
C PHE A 91 13.64 -1.50 -10.16
N GLU A 92 14.10 -2.68 -10.56
CA GLU A 92 15.27 -2.79 -11.46
C GLU A 92 14.97 -2.16 -12.83
N MET A 93 13.78 -2.39 -13.40
CA MET A 93 13.38 -1.74 -14.64
C MET A 93 13.28 -0.22 -14.50
N PHE A 94 12.69 0.28 -13.39
CA PHE A 94 12.53 1.72 -13.15
C PHE A 94 13.86 2.41 -12.87
N SER A 95 14.80 1.73 -12.23
CA SER A 95 16.14 2.26 -11.93
C SER A 95 17.12 2.11 -13.08
N SER A 96 16.76 1.36 -14.13
CA SER A 96 17.61 1.24 -15.31
C SER A 96 17.66 2.58 -16.07
N GLY A 97 18.84 2.99 -16.51
CA GLY A 97 19.06 4.30 -17.18
C GLY A 97 18.34 4.51 -18.52
N ASN A 98 17.46 3.59 -18.92
CA ASN A 98 16.56 3.70 -20.08
C ASN A 98 15.11 3.97 -19.67
N SER A 99 14.83 4.20 -18.39
CA SER A 99 13.48 4.39 -17.88
C SER A 99 13.02 5.84 -18.02
N ASN A 100 11.74 6.04 -18.31
CA ASN A 100 11.10 7.36 -18.41
C ASN A 100 10.72 7.95 -17.03
N TRP A 101 11.33 7.49 -15.94
CA TRP A 101 10.93 7.85 -14.58
C TRP A 101 11.70 9.07 -14.09
N SER A 102 10.97 10.08 -13.63
CA SER A 102 11.57 11.24 -12.99
C SER A 102 12.03 10.92 -11.55
N ASP A 103 13.13 11.54 -11.11
CA ASP A 103 13.62 11.41 -9.72
C ASP A 103 12.54 11.79 -8.70
N SER A 104 11.77 12.84 -9.00
CA SER A 104 10.63 13.29 -8.20
C SER A 104 9.50 12.27 -8.13
N CYS A 105 9.27 11.47 -9.18
CA CYS A 105 8.29 10.38 -9.13
C CYS A 105 8.80 9.22 -8.27
N LEU A 106 10.06 8.80 -8.45
CA LEU A 106 10.64 7.66 -7.73
C LEU A 106 10.64 7.86 -6.20
N GLU A 107 10.81 9.09 -5.73
CA GLU A 107 10.74 9.46 -4.31
C GLU A 107 9.41 9.05 -3.66
N TYR A 108 8.29 9.17 -4.37
CA TYR A 108 6.95 8.85 -3.85
C TYR A 108 6.41 7.51 -4.35
N ALA A 109 6.82 7.06 -5.53
CA ALA A 109 6.39 5.79 -6.11
C ALA A 109 6.90 4.59 -5.30
N ALA A 110 8.14 4.63 -4.81
CA ALA A 110 8.70 3.54 -4.02
C ALA A 110 7.94 3.30 -2.70
N PRO A 111 7.75 4.31 -1.81
CA PRO A 111 6.93 4.14 -0.62
C PRO A 111 5.50 3.75 -0.98
N PHE A 112 4.88 4.36 -1.99
CA PHE A 112 3.51 4.03 -2.39
C PHE A 112 3.34 2.56 -2.77
N VAL A 113 4.16 2.04 -3.68
CA VAL A 113 4.05 0.65 -4.12
C VAL A 113 4.35 -0.30 -2.96
N CYS A 114 5.34 0.00 -2.11
CA CYS A 114 5.65 -0.83 -0.95
C CYS A 114 4.49 -0.91 0.05
N TYR A 115 3.88 0.22 0.42
CA TYR A 115 2.73 0.23 1.33
C TYR A 115 1.46 -0.35 0.70
N TYR A 116 1.31 -0.28 -0.63
CA TYR A 116 0.17 -0.89 -1.32
C TYR A 116 0.30 -2.42 -1.42
N VAL A 117 1.49 -2.91 -1.78
CA VAL A 117 1.74 -4.35 -1.98
C VAL A 117 1.91 -5.08 -0.64
N PHE A 118 2.49 -4.40 0.36
CA PHE A 118 2.70 -4.92 1.70
C PHE A 118 2.09 -3.99 2.77
N PRO A 119 0.76 -3.86 2.80
CA PRO A 119 0.10 -2.96 3.74
C PRO A 119 0.36 -3.40 5.17
N PRO A 120 0.67 -2.48 6.10
CA PRO A 120 0.74 -2.76 7.52
C PRO A 120 -0.57 -3.37 8.02
N CYS A 121 -0.47 -4.35 8.91
CA CYS A 121 -1.63 -4.96 9.52
C CYS A 121 -2.19 -4.05 10.62
N ASP A 122 -3.51 -3.85 10.65
CA ASP A 122 -4.16 -3.28 11.83
C ASP A 122 -4.26 -4.36 12.92
N THR A 123 -3.44 -4.22 13.95
CA THR A 123 -3.41 -5.14 15.09
C THR A 123 -4.39 -4.78 16.20
N SER A 124 -5.14 -3.67 16.06
CA SER A 124 -6.18 -3.27 17.02
C SER A 124 -7.45 -4.11 16.91
N VAL A 125 -7.63 -4.81 15.78
CA VAL A 125 -8.79 -5.65 15.48
C VAL A 125 -8.43 -7.13 15.52
N THR A 126 -9.41 -7.97 15.87
CA THR A 126 -9.23 -9.43 15.97
C THR A 126 -9.10 -10.11 14.61
N ILE A 127 -9.62 -9.47 13.56
CA ILE A 127 -9.55 -9.96 12.19
C ILE A 127 -8.43 -9.18 11.50
N PRO A 128 -7.42 -9.83 10.92
CA PRO A 128 -6.37 -9.15 10.16
C PRO A 128 -6.99 -8.26 9.08
N THR A 129 -6.74 -6.96 9.16
CA THR A 129 -7.15 -6.00 8.13
C THR A 129 -5.95 -5.18 7.68
N PRO A 130 -5.79 -4.94 6.37
CA PRO A 130 -4.75 -4.06 5.88
C PRO A 130 -5.06 -2.61 6.26
N ARG A 131 -4.03 -1.82 6.55
CA ARG A 131 -4.11 -0.36 6.58
C ARG A 131 -3.70 0.17 5.21
N ASP A 132 -4.69 0.63 4.46
CA ASP A 132 -4.47 1.07 3.08
C ASP A 132 -3.98 2.52 3.01
N ILE A 133 -3.39 2.86 1.87
CA ILE A 133 -2.97 4.23 1.53
C ILE A 133 -4.22 5.09 1.33
N CYS A 134 -4.13 6.37 1.70
CA CYS A 134 -5.22 7.31 1.51
C CYS A 134 -5.50 7.57 0.02
N HIS A 135 -6.78 7.62 -0.34
CA HIS A 135 -7.27 7.93 -1.69
C HIS A 135 -6.56 9.14 -2.31
N ASP A 136 -6.41 10.23 -1.56
CA ASP A 136 -5.88 11.49 -2.10
C ASP A 136 -4.39 11.40 -2.44
N ASP A 137 -3.61 10.62 -1.69
CA ASP A 137 -2.21 10.33 -2.04
C ASP A 137 -2.10 9.49 -3.31
N CYS A 138 -3.00 8.52 -3.48
CA CYS A 138 -3.07 7.73 -4.71
C CYS A 138 -3.38 8.61 -5.92
N VAL A 139 -4.41 9.47 -5.81
CA VAL A 139 -4.78 10.39 -6.89
C VAL A 139 -3.67 11.38 -7.20
N ARG A 140 -2.99 11.92 -6.18
CA ARG A 140 -1.84 12.82 -6.36
C ARG A 140 -0.71 12.15 -7.14
N LEU A 141 -0.39 10.91 -6.78
CA LEU A 141 0.64 10.14 -7.47
C LEU A 141 0.25 9.85 -8.91
N GLU A 142 -0.96 9.32 -9.13
CA GLU A 142 -1.44 8.90 -10.45
C GLU A 142 -1.63 10.07 -11.42
N GLN A 143 -2.18 11.20 -10.96
CA GLN A 143 -2.61 12.28 -11.85
C GLN A 143 -1.62 13.44 -11.96
N TYR A 144 -0.65 13.55 -11.05
CA TYR A 144 0.27 14.68 -10.99
C TYR A 144 1.72 14.25 -10.91
N THR A 145 2.14 13.61 -9.81
CA THR A 145 3.56 13.36 -9.51
C THR A 145 4.20 12.32 -10.41
N CYS A 146 3.47 11.27 -10.78
CA CYS A 146 3.94 10.18 -11.62
C CYS A 146 3.03 9.98 -12.85
N ARG A 147 2.41 11.05 -13.35
CA ARG A 147 1.33 10.95 -14.35
C ARG A 147 1.75 10.20 -15.61
N GLU A 148 2.88 10.60 -16.20
CA GLU A 148 3.34 10.02 -17.45
C GLU A 148 3.82 8.57 -17.24
N GLU A 149 4.47 8.32 -16.10
CA GLU A 149 4.93 7.00 -15.68
C GLU A 149 3.74 6.03 -15.46
N PHE A 150 2.69 6.47 -14.77
CA PHE A 150 1.46 5.67 -14.58
C PHE A 150 0.76 5.36 -15.91
N LEU A 151 0.66 6.33 -16.82
CA LEU A 151 0.10 6.12 -18.16
C LEU A 151 0.92 5.09 -18.96
N PHE A 152 2.25 5.14 -18.85
CA PHE A 152 3.14 4.16 -19.44
C PHE A 152 2.94 2.76 -18.84
N LEU A 153 2.81 2.62 -17.52
CA LEU A 153 2.57 1.32 -16.87
C LEU A 153 1.23 0.71 -17.30
N LYS A 154 0.17 1.52 -17.32
CA LYS A 154 -1.16 1.07 -17.75
C LYS A 154 -1.19 0.60 -19.20
N SER A 155 -0.38 1.22 -20.07
CA SER A 155 -0.31 0.86 -21.49
C SER A 155 0.69 -0.26 -21.80
N SER A 156 1.73 -0.45 -20.98
CA SER A 156 2.75 -1.49 -21.18
C SER A 156 2.31 -2.89 -20.73
N GLY A 157 1.11 -3.02 -20.16
CA GLY A 157 0.63 -4.29 -19.61
C GLY A 157 1.39 -4.70 -18.35
N PHE A 158 1.98 -3.71 -17.65
CA PHE A 158 2.62 -3.92 -16.36
C PHE A 158 1.61 -4.51 -15.36
N ASP A 159 2.08 -5.43 -14.53
CA ASP A 159 1.30 -6.38 -13.73
C ASP A 159 0.15 -5.70 -12.98
N ALA A 160 -1.08 -5.85 -13.51
CA ALA A 160 -2.28 -5.10 -13.10
C ALA A 160 -2.66 -5.27 -11.62
N GLY A 161 -2.02 -6.18 -10.89
CA GLY A 161 -2.20 -6.37 -9.45
C GLY A 161 -1.26 -5.54 -8.56
N MET A 162 -0.33 -4.77 -9.11
CA MET A 162 0.65 -3.98 -8.33
C MET A 162 0.34 -2.49 -8.23
N LEU A 163 -0.70 -2.03 -8.93
CA LEU A 163 -1.20 -0.66 -8.86
C LEU A 163 -2.66 -0.68 -8.38
N PRO A 164 -3.04 0.14 -7.38
CA PRO A 164 -4.43 0.23 -6.94
C PRO A 164 -5.31 0.93 -7.97
N ASP A 165 -6.61 0.63 -7.91
CA ASP A 165 -7.63 1.61 -8.28
C ASP A 165 -7.82 2.58 -7.12
N CYS A 166 -7.47 3.85 -7.32
CA CYS A 166 -7.58 4.86 -6.27
C CYS A 166 -9.00 5.01 -5.73
N LEU A 167 -10.04 4.67 -6.52
CA LEU A 167 -11.44 4.76 -6.08
C LEU A 167 -11.81 3.75 -4.99
N GLU A 168 -11.06 2.64 -4.88
CA GLU A 168 -11.26 1.62 -3.86
C GLU A 168 -10.54 1.94 -2.54
N LEU A 169 -9.66 2.95 -2.54
CA LEU A 169 -8.90 3.34 -1.37
C LEU A 169 -9.71 4.23 -0.41
N PRO A 170 -9.46 4.12 0.91
CA PRO A 170 -10.17 4.92 1.91
C PRO A 170 -9.82 6.42 1.82
N ARG A 171 -10.83 7.26 2.07
CA ARG A 171 -10.66 8.71 2.27
C ARG A 171 -10.56 9.01 3.75
N LEU A 172 -9.67 9.93 4.14
CA LEU A 172 -9.68 10.51 5.48
C LEU A 172 -11.01 11.24 5.72
N ASP A 173 -11.85 10.67 6.57
CA ASP A 173 -13.16 11.22 6.93
C ASP A 173 -13.35 11.29 8.45
N GLY A 174 -12.24 11.30 9.19
CA GLY A 174 -12.21 11.38 10.66
C GLY A 174 -12.58 10.07 11.38
N VAL A 175 -13.05 9.06 10.64
CA VAL A 175 -13.35 7.72 11.16
C VAL A 175 -12.33 6.71 10.62
N SER A 176 -11.93 6.84 9.35
CA SER A 176 -10.92 5.98 8.74
C SER A 176 -9.49 6.48 9.01
N ASN A 177 -8.57 5.56 9.31
CA ASN A 177 -7.15 5.84 9.57
C ASN A 177 -6.26 5.19 8.50
N CYS A 178 -6.28 5.75 7.29
CA CYS A 178 -5.41 5.33 6.19
C CYS A 178 -3.97 5.85 6.36
N ILE A 179 -3.06 5.41 5.49
CA ILE A 179 -1.65 5.80 5.49
C ILE A 179 -1.47 7.02 4.59
N GLU A 180 -1.05 8.13 5.20
CA GLU A 180 -0.68 9.35 4.49
C GLU A 180 0.78 9.30 4.06
N LEU A 181 1.03 9.43 2.76
CA LEU A 181 2.37 9.45 2.17
C LEU A 181 2.84 10.87 1.84
N ASN A 182 1.96 11.86 1.99
CA ASN A 182 2.26 13.28 1.73
C ASN A 182 2.76 13.50 0.30
N VAL A 183 2.15 12.82 -0.67
CA VAL A 183 2.51 12.96 -2.08
C VAL A 183 2.24 14.40 -2.52
N PRO A 184 3.16 15.09 -3.20
CA PRO A 184 2.94 16.44 -3.71
C PRO A 184 1.97 16.42 -4.89
N GLY A 185 1.52 17.59 -5.31
CA GLY A 185 0.51 17.71 -6.36
C GLY A 185 -0.88 18.00 -5.79
N SER A 186 -1.83 18.31 -6.67
CA SER A 186 -3.07 18.97 -6.27
C SER A 186 -4.30 18.11 -6.58
N PRO A 187 -4.96 17.49 -5.59
CA PRO A 187 -6.36 17.10 -5.72
C PRO A 187 -7.28 18.33 -5.51
N SER A 188 -6.83 19.31 -4.71
CA SER A 188 -6.99 20.77 -4.89
C SER A 188 -6.10 21.45 -3.84
N SER A 189 -4.86 21.81 -4.20
CA SER A 189 -3.87 22.55 -3.40
C SER A 189 -3.90 22.34 -1.87
N GLU A 190 -3.15 21.36 -1.38
CA GLU A 190 -2.49 21.46 -0.06
C GLU A 190 -1.03 21.82 -0.31
N THR A 191 -0.80 23.04 -0.80
CA THR A 191 0.52 23.64 -0.75
C THR A 191 0.53 24.60 0.42
N GLY A 192 0.79 24.05 1.60
CA GLY A 192 1.13 24.80 2.79
C GLY A 192 -0.06 25.51 3.44
N ILE A 193 -0.17 25.31 4.74
CA ILE A 193 -0.44 26.42 5.63
C ILE A 193 0.70 27.43 5.40
N GLN A 194 0.59 28.26 4.36
CA GLN A 194 1.23 29.56 4.35
C GLN A 194 0.34 30.45 5.20
N ASP A 195 0.74 30.65 6.45
CA ASP A 195 0.29 31.72 7.34
C ASP A 195 0.58 33.14 6.77
N ALA A 196 0.45 33.37 5.47
CA ALA A 196 0.76 34.68 4.89
C ALA A 196 -0.05 34.94 3.61
N CYS A 197 -1.27 35.43 3.80
CA CYS A 197 -2.08 36.20 2.84
C CYS A 197 -2.23 35.64 1.41
N TYR A 198 -3.46 35.25 1.07
CA TYR A 198 -3.86 34.98 -0.31
C TYR A 198 -3.92 36.31 -1.12
N THR A 199 -3.30 36.35 -2.30
CA THR A 199 -3.08 37.60 -3.08
C THR A 199 -3.82 37.67 -4.42
N ALA A 200 -4.75 36.75 -4.72
CA ALA A 200 -5.52 36.75 -5.96
C ALA A 200 -6.97 37.24 -5.77
N SER A 201 -7.79 37.18 -6.81
CA SER A 201 -9.17 37.73 -6.86
C SER A 201 -10.19 37.03 -5.95
N GLY A 202 -9.82 35.94 -5.28
CA GLY A 202 -10.69 35.18 -4.38
C GLY A 202 -11.57 34.15 -5.08
N LEU A 203 -11.59 34.14 -6.43
CA LEU A 203 -12.38 33.21 -7.27
C LEU A 203 -12.10 31.73 -7.00
N SER A 204 -10.89 31.41 -6.58
CA SER A 204 -10.47 30.05 -6.23
C SER A 204 -10.15 29.89 -4.74
N TYR A 205 -10.50 30.88 -3.90
CA TYR A 205 -10.20 30.83 -2.48
C TYR A 205 -11.00 29.72 -1.79
N ARG A 206 -10.29 28.82 -1.11
CA ARG A 206 -10.85 27.69 -0.34
C ARG A 206 -10.38 27.65 1.11
N GLY A 207 -9.73 28.72 1.59
CA GLY A 207 -9.28 28.81 2.97
C GLY A 207 -10.42 29.13 3.95
N THR A 208 -10.10 29.13 5.24
CA THR A 208 -11.07 29.36 6.33
C THR A 208 -11.19 30.82 6.76
N LEU A 209 -10.30 31.71 6.29
CA LEU A 209 -10.34 33.14 6.60
C LEU A 209 -11.33 33.85 5.66
N ASN A 210 -12.26 34.61 6.24
CA ASN A 210 -13.29 35.32 5.50
C ASN A 210 -13.12 36.85 5.57
N GLU A 211 -11.96 37.35 5.99
CA GLU A 211 -11.68 38.78 6.16
C GLU A 211 -10.32 39.15 5.56
N THR A 212 -10.26 40.26 4.82
CA THR A 212 -9.00 40.78 4.24
C THR A 212 -8.17 41.57 5.26
N ILE A 213 -6.90 41.83 4.96
CA ILE A 213 -6.02 42.71 5.77
C ILE A 213 -6.64 44.11 5.98
N SER A 214 -7.45 44.56 5.03
CA SER A 214 -8.15 45.84 5.05
C SER A 214 -9.53 45.80 5.74
N GLY A 215 -9.94 44.68 6.33
CA GLY A 215 -11.18 44.53 7.09
C GLY A 215 -12.43 44.28 6.24
N PHE A 216 -12.28 43.81 4.99
CA PHE A 216 -13.43 43.46 4.15
C PHE A 216 -13.79 41.99 4.31
N VAL A 217 -15.06 41.72 4.59
CA VAL A 217 -15.59 40.36 4.70
C VAL A 217 -15.92 39.80 3.31
N CYS A 218 -15.59 38.54 3.08
CA CYS A 218 -15.90 37.82 1.84
C CYS A 218 -17.41 37.84 1.57
N GLN A 219 -17.78 38.15 0.32
CA GLN A 219 -19.18 38.14 -0.12
C GLN A 219 -19.53 36.85 -0.88
N PRO A 220 -20.79 36.37 -0.81
CA PRO A 220 -21.23 35.20 -1.58
C PRO A 220 -21.13 35.44 -3.09
N TRP A 221 -20.77 34.43 -3.89
CA TRP A 221 -20.69 34.55 -5.37
C TRP A 221 -21.95 35.06 -6.06
N HIS A 222 -23.10 34.85 -5.43
CA HIS A 222 -24.41 35.25 -5.94
C HIS A 222 -24.90 36.59 -5.38
N SER A 223 -24.09 37.30 -4.57
CA SER A 223 -24.38 38.69 -4.26
C SER A 223 -24.13 39.51 -5.52
N ASN A 224 -25.17 39.63 -6.34
CA ASN A 224 -25.18 40.55 -7.46
C ASN A 224 -25.11 41.97 -6.92
N TRP A 225 -24.18 42.75 -7.47
CA TRP A 225 -24.23 44.20 -7.45
C TRP A 225 -25.25 44.66 -8.49
#